data_AF-M1ENN5-F1
#
_entry.id   AF-M1ENN5-F1
#
_cell.length_a   1.000
_cell.length_b   1.000
_cell.length_c   1.000
_cell.angle_alpha   90.00
_cell.angle_beta   90.00
_cell.angle_gamma   90.00
#
_symmetry.space_group_name_H-M   'P 1'
#
loop_
_entity.id
_entity.type
_entity.pdbx_description
1 polymer ?
#
loop_
_entity_poly.entity_id
_entity_poly.type
_entity_poly.pdbx_seq_one_letter_code
_entity_poly.pdbx_strand_id
1 'polypeptide(L)'
;MEFLWAPLLGLCCSLAAADRHTVFWNSSNPKFRSEDYTVHVQLNDYLDIICPHYEDHTVAEAAMERYTLYLVEHEQYQLCQPRSKDQVRWKCDQPSARHGPEKLSEKFQRFTPFTLGKEFKEGHSYYYI
;
A
#
# COMPACT_ATOMS: atom_id res chain seq x y z
N MET A 1 31.31 -43.03 33.23
CA MET A 1 30.26 -42.00 33.30
C MET A 1 30.66 -40.95 32.30
N GLU A 2 30.23 -41.06 31.05
CA GLU A 2 30.66 -40.14 29.99
C GLU A 2 29.46 -39.82 29.10
N PHE A 3 29.29 -38.53 28.87
CA PHE A 3 28.03 -37.81 28.69
C PHE A 3 27.45 -37.93 27.27
N LEU A 4 26.12 -38.06 27.20
CA LEU A 4 25.30 -37.98 25.99
C LEU A 4 25.36 -36.56 25.39
N TRP A 5 25.89 -36.42 24.17
CA TRP A 5 25.77 -35.19 23.39
C TRP A 5 24.55 -35.31 22.47
N ALA A 6 23.42 -34.78 22.91
CA ALA A 6 22.27 -34.57 22.03
C ALA A 6 22.49 -33.29 21.22
N PRO A 7 22.39 -33.32 19.88
CA PRO A 7 22.42 -32.10 19.10
C PRO A 7 21.07 -31.40 19.29
N LEU A 8 21.11 -30.21 19.89
CA LEU A 8 19.99 -29.27 19.84
C LEU A 8 19.75 -28.94 18.36
N LEU A 9 18.74 -29.58 17.75
CA LEU A 9 18.18 -29.09 16.49
C LEU A 9 17.68 -27.68 16.77
N GLY A 10 18.44 -26.70 16.29
CA GLY A 10 18.06 -25.30 16.29
C GLY A 10 16.74 -25.15 15.56
N LEU A 11 15.68 -24.96 16.33
CA LEU A 11 14.41 -24.45 15.83
C LEU A 11 14.69 -23.01 15.37
N CYS A 12 15.07 -22.85 14.10
CA CYS A 12 15.04 -21.56 13.44
C CYS A 12 13.57 -21.12 13.40
N CYS A 13 13.11 -20.49 14.48
CA CYS A 13 11.98 -19.59 14.41
C CYS A 13 12.42 -18.44 13.50
N SER A 14 12.24 -18.60 12.20
CA SER A 14 12.19 -17.49 11.28
C SER A 14 11.05 -16.61 11.75
N LEU A 15 11.37 -15.56 12.51
CA LEU A 15 10.49 -14.41 12.66
C LEU A 15 10.26 -13.90 11.24
N ALA A 16 9.16 -14.32 10.62
CA ALA A 16 8.75 -13.80 9.32
C ALA A 16 8.53 -12.30 9.52
N ALA A 17 9.48 -11.51 9.02
CA ALA A 17 9.33 -10.08 8.96
C ALA A 17 8.15 -9.79 8.02
N ALA A 18 7.31 -8.82 8.37
CA ALA A 18 6.26 -8.36 7.47
C ALA A 18 6.88 -7.85 6.16
N ASP A 19 6.38 -8.34 5.04
CA ASP A 19 6.87 -7.91 3.74
C ASP A 19 6.35 -6.50 3.41
N ARG A 20 7.09 -5.79 2.55
CA ARG A 20 6.69 -4.47 2.06
C ARG A 20 6.52 -4.50 0.55
N HIS A 21 5.34 -4.09 0.09
CA HIS A 21 4.95 -4.03 -1.30
C HIS A 21 4.89 -2.57 -1.73
N THR A 22 5.52 -2.20 -2.86
CA THR A 22 5.57 -0.81 -3.32
C THR A 22 4.80 -0.63 -4.63
N VAL A 23 3.93 0.38 -4.67
CA VAL A 23 3.14 0.77 -5.85
C VAL A 23 3.38 2.23 -6.15
N PHE A 24 3.94 2.53 -7.33
CA PHE A 24 4.07 3.90 -7.82
C PHE A 24 2.77 4.32 -8.51
N TRP A 25 2.02 5.23 -7.89
CA TRP A 25 0.69 5.65 -8.35
C TRP A 25 0.77 6.84 -9.29
N ASN A 26 1.14 6.58 -10.55
CA ASN A 26 1.18 7.59 -11.61
C ASN A 26 0.77 6.96 -12.94
N SER A 27 0.28 7.81 -13.86
CA SER A 27 -0.22 7.39 -15.17
C SER A 27 0.85 6.76 -16.08
N SER A 28 2.13 7.05 -15.80
CA SER A 28 3.27 6.52 -16.54
C SER A 28 3.63 5.07 -16.18
N ASN A 29 3.13 4.55 -15.04
CA ASN A 29 3.41 3.19 -14.60
C ASN A 29 2.65 2.16 -15.47
N PRO A 30 3.35 1.32 -16.24
CA PRO A 30 2.71 0.42 -17.20
C PRO A 30 1.80 -0.64 -16.56
N LYS A 31 1.97 -0.92 -15.26
CA LYS A 31 1.13 -1.90 -14.56
C LYS A 31 -0.34 -1.46 -14.47
N PHE A 32 -0.63 -0.16 -14.55
CA PHE A 32 -2.00 0.36 -14.54
C PHE A 32 -2.70 0.35 -15.91
N ARG A 33 -1.99 0.05 -17.01
CA ARG A 33 -2.54 0.17 -18.38
C ARG A 33 -3.70 -0.77 -18.67
N SER A 34 -3.68 -1.96 -18.08
CA SER A 34 -4.69 -2.99 -18.28
C SER A 34 -5.84 -2.91 -17.27
N GLU A 35 -5.80 -1.93 -16.35
CA GLU A 35 -6.80 -1.72 -15.30
C GLU A 35 -7.01 -2.91 -14.34
N ASP A 36 -6.08 -3.88 -14.32
CA ASP A 36 -6.15 -5.14 -13.54
C ASP A 36 -5.00 -5.29 -12.52
N TYR A 37 -4.30 -4.20 -12.19
CA TYR A 37 -3.12 -4.25 -11.32
C TYR A 37 -3.49 -4.77 -9.93
N THR A 38 -3.05 -6.01 -9.65
CA THR A 38 -3.30 -6.70 -8.40
C THR A 38 -1.98 -6.95 -7.65
N VAL A 39 -2.01 -6.74 -6.33
CA VAL A 39 -0.91 -7.07 -5.42
C VAL A 39 -1.41 -8.08 -4.41
N HIS A 40 -0.76 -9.25 -4.33
CA HIS A 40 -1.05 -10.25 -3.32
C HIS A 40 -0.22 -9.97 -2.07
N VAL A 41 -0.88 -9.85 -0.93
CA VAL A 41 -0.26 -9.52 0.36
C VAL A 41 -0.71 -10.52 1.42
N GLN A 42 0.08 -10.66 2.48
CA GLN A 42 -0.28 -11.43 3.67
C GLN A 42 -0.77 -10.50 4.78
N LEU A 43 -1.44 -11.05 5.80
CA LEU A 43 -1.73 -10.27 7.00
C LEU A 43 -0.43 -9.80 7.66
N ASN A 44 -0.46 -8.56 8.14
CA ASN A 44 0.63 -7.78 8.71
C ASN A 44 1.65 -7.20 7.72
N ASP A 45 1.58 -7.55 6.44
CA ASP A 45 2.36 -6.87 5.40
C ASP A 45 2.00 -5.38 5.28
N TYR A 46 2.88 -4.65 4.61
CA TYR A 46 2.70 -3.25 4.29
C TYR A 46 2.56 -3.04 2.78
N LEU A 47 1.61 -2.19 2.38
CA LEU A 47 1.54 -1.62 1.05
C LEU A 47 1.92 -0.14 1.12
N ASP A 48 2.98 0.21 0.41
CA ASP A 48 3.49 1.55 0.23
C ASP A 48 3.03 2.08 -1.14
N ILE A 49 2.02 2.95 -1.13
CA ILE A 49 1.57 3.67 -2.33
C ILE A 49 2.33 4.99 -2.40
N ILE A 50 3.17 5.13 -3.42
CA ILE A 50 4.05 6.28 -3.66
C ILE A 50 3.34 7.24 -4.62
N CYS A 51 3.13 8.47 -4.19
CA CYS A 51 2.54 9.53 -5.00
C CYS A 51 3.48 9.96 -6.15
N PRO A 52 2.95 10.56 -7.24
CA PRO A 52 3.77 11.21 -8.25
C PRO A 52 4.66 12.29 -7.62
N HIS A 53 5.93 12.32 -8.00
CA HIS A 53 6.89 13.30 -7.48
C HIS A 53 7.79 13.82 -8.59
N TYR A 54 8.04 15.12 -8.55
CA TYR A 54 8.78 15.84 -9.58
C TYR A 54 9.82 16.74 -8.91
N GLU A 55 11.07 16.61 -9.35
CA GLU A 55 12.16 17.48 -8.91
C GLU A 55 12.03 18.88 -9.53
N ASP A 56 12.44 19.90 -8.78
CA ASP A 56 12.19 21.31 -9.06
C ASP A 56 12.52 21.71 -10.52
N HIS A 57 11.57 22.43 -11.14
CA HIS A 57 11.60 23.07 -12.47
C HIS A 57 11.74 22.17 -13.71
N THR A 58 11.76 20.85 -13.58
CA THR A 58 11.85 19.94 -14.75
C THR A 58 10.53 19.80 -15.50
N VAL A 59 9.41 19.99 -14.81
CA VAL A 59 8.04 19.80 -15.33
C VAL A 59 7.18 21.01 -14.97
N ALA A 60 6.33 21.44 -15.89
CA ALA A 60 5.37 22.51 -15.62
C ALA A 60 4.33 22.05 -14.58
N GLU A 61 3.92 22.93 -13.65
CA GLU A 61 3.00 22.58 -12.56
C GLU A 61 1.69 21.94 -13.03
N ALA A 62 1.17 22.36 -14.19
CA ALA A 62 -0.05 21.83 -14.80
C ALA A 62 0.10 20.38 -15.31
N ALA A 63 1.33 19.94 -15.59
CA ALA A 63 1.64 18.57 -15.99
C ALA A 63 1.96 17.67 -14.78
N MET A 64 2.10 18.23 -13.58
CA MET A 64 2.34 17.45 -12.37
C MET A 64 1.05 16.79 -11.90
N GLU A 65 1.01 15.48 -12.05
CA GLU A 65 -0.10 14.63 -11.61
C GLU A 65 -0.39 14.79 -10.10
N ARG A 66 -1.67 14.87 -9.76
CA ARG A 66 -2.18 14.93 -8.39
C ARG A 66 -3.40 14.03 -8.28
N TYR A 67 -3.53 13.32 -7.18
CA TYR A 67 -4.60 12.33 -6.98
C TYR A 67 -5.19 12.41 -5.57
N THR A 68 -6.46 12.06 -5.44
CA THR A 68 -7.06 11.68 -4.16
C THR A 68 -7.32 10.19 -4.21
N LEU A 69 -6.70 9.43 -3.31
CA LEU A 69 -6.86 7.98 -3.23
C LEU A 69 -8.08 7.65 -2.38
N TYR A 70 -8.92 6.76 -2.86
CA TYR A 70 -10.08 6.25 -2.16
C TYR A 70 -9.93 4.77 -1.85
N LEU A 71 -10.37 4.35 -0.66
CA LEU A 71 -10.54 2.93 -0.35
C LEU A 71 -12.02 2.59 -0.52
N VAL A 72 -12.31 1.77 -1.53
CA VAL A 72 -13.67 1.55 -2.02
C VAL A 72 -14.08 0.08 -1.98
N GLU A 73 -15.39 -0.14 -2.07
CA GLU A 73 -15.97 -1.46 -2.25
C GLU A 73 -15.91 -1.90 -3.72
N HIS A 74 -16.08 -3.19 -4.00
CA HIS A 74 -15.92 -3.75 -5.35
C HIS A 74 -16.78 -3.06 -6.43
N GLU A 75 -18.06 -2.75 -6.12
CA GLU A 75 -18.95 -2.08 -7.08
C GLU A 75 -18.43 -0.70 -7.51
N GLN A 76 -17.86 0.05 -6.57
CA GLN A 76 -17.29 1.38 -6.80
C GLN A 76 -15.98 1.33 -7.60
N TYR A 77 -15.18 0.27 -7.37
CA TYR A 77 -13.99 -0.01 -8.17
C TYR A 77 -14.35 -0.29 -9.63
N GLN A 78 -15.38 -1.12 -9.89
CA GLN A 78 -15.85 -1.41 -11.26
C GLN A 78 -16.37 -0.16 -11.99
N LEU A 79 -16.92 0.81 -11.25
CA LEU A 79 -17.41 2.08 -11.80
C LEU A 79 -16.35 3.19 -11.82
N CYS A 80 -15.17 2.95 -11.24
CA CYS A 80 -14.15 3.96 -10.99
C CYS A 80 -14.71 5.24 -10.32
N GLN A 81 -15.59 5.06 -9.33
CA GLN A 81 -16.27 6.17 -8.67
C GLN A 81 -16.51 5.91 -7.16
N PRO A 82 -16.02 6.79 -6.26
CA PRO A 82 -16.30 6.68 -4.83
C PRO A 82 -17.74 7.10 -4.53
N ARG A 83 -18.34 6.51 -3.49
CA ARG A 83 -19.71 6.85 -3.05
C ARG A 83 -19.78 8.15 -2.26
N SER A 84 -18.76 8.43 -1.45
CA SER A 84 -18.68 9.69 -0.69
C SER A 84 -17.25 10.14 -0.45
N LYS A 85 -17.10 11.40 -0.02
CA LYS A 85 -15.81 11.97 0.40
C LYS A 85 -15.26 11.33 1.68
N ASP A 86 -16.08 10.59 2.42
CA ASP A 86 -15.65 9.91 3.65
C ASP A 86 -14.77 8.69 3.34
N GLN A 87 -14.77 8.22 2.09
CA GLN A 87 -13.92 7.12 1.62
C GLN A 87 -12.51 7.58 1.20
N VAL A 88 -12.19 8.88 1.34
CA VAL A 88 -10.84 9.38 1.06
C VAL A 88 -9.86 8.69 2.02
N ARG A 89 -8.89 7.98 1.43
CA ARG A 89 -7.86 7.26 2.17
C ARG A 89 -6.56 8.03 2.26
N TRP A 90 -6.22 8.78 1.21
CA TRP A 90 -5.02 9.61 1.13
C TRP A 90 -5.14 10.70 0.06
N LYS A 91 -4.27 11.72 0.11
CA LYS A 91 -4.14 12.74 -0.93
C LYS A 91 -2.68 12.84 -1.37
N CYS A 92 -2.48 12.80 -2.67
CA CYS A 92 -1.23 13.11 -3.34
C CYS A 92 -1.34 14.55 -3.87
N ASP A 93 -1.22 15.53 -2.97
CA ASP A 93 -1.43 16.95 -3.28
C ASP A 93 -0.13 17.79 -3.27
N GLN A 94 1.01 17.21 -2.86
CA GLN A 94 2.32 17.86 -2.86
C GLN A 94 3.32 17.19 -3.85
N PRO A 95 3.14 17.38 -5.17
CA PRO A 95 3.99 16.73 -6.19
C PRO A 95 5.46 17.19 -6.15
N SER A 96 5.76 18.35 -5.57
CA SER A 96 7.13 18.90 -5.43
C SER A 96 7.56 19.00 -3.96
N ALA A 97 7.08 18.09 -3.11
CA ALA A 97 7.43 18.04 -1.70
C ALA A 97 8.96 17.91 -1.49
N ARG A 98 9.56 18.82 -0.70
CA ARG A 98 11.02 18.83 -0.46
C ARG A 98 11.57 17.58 0.25
N HIS A 99 10.70 16.80 0.89
CA HIS A 99 11.06 15.59 1.60
C HIS A 99 10.98 14.32 0.72
N GLY A 100 10.81 14.49 -0.60
CA GLY A 100 10.60 13.42 -1.55
C GLY A 100 9.10 13.11 -1.76
N PRO A 101 8.78 11.98 -2.41
CA PRO A 101 7.39 11.63 -2.70
C PRO A 101 6.57 11.41 -1.43
N GLU A 102 5.36 11.96 -1.40
CA GLU A 102 4.36 11.58 -0.41
C GLU A 102 4.04 10.08 -0.51
N LYS A 103 3.75 9.47 0.63
CA LYS A 103 3.51 8.04 0.71
C LYS A 103 2.39 7.69 1.69
N LEU A 104 1.43 6.91 1.20
CA LEU A 104 0.52 6.15 2.05
C LEU A 104 1.17 4.81 2.38
N SER A 105 1.34 4.50 3.68
CA SER A 105 1.71 3.18 4.14
C SER A 105 0.51 2.50 4.80
N GLU A 106 -0.11 1.56 4.10
CA GLU A 106 -1.19 0.73 4.61
C GLU A 106 -0.63 -0.53 5.26
N LYS A 107 -1.05 -0.85 6.49
CA LYS A 107 -0.73 -2.13 7.12
C LYS A 107 -1.94 -3.04 7.03
N PHE A 108 -1.77 -4.23 6.47
CA PHE A 108 -2.82 -5.25 6.34
C PHE A 108 -3.05 -5.97 7.68
N GLN A 109 -3.45 -5.23 8.70
CA GLN A 109 -3.67 -5.76 10.04
C GLN A 109 -5.12 -6.22 10.25
N ARG A 110 -5.27 -7.29 11.03
CA ARG A 110 -6.57 -7.88 11.37
C ARG A 110 -7.46 -6.97 12.21
N PHE A 111 -6.83 -6.18 13.08
CA PHE A 111 -7.47 -5.30 14.04
C PHE A 111 -6.72 -3.97 14.09
N THR A 112 -7.45 -2.86 14.23
CA THR A 112 -6.86 -1.54 14.42
C THR A 112 -7.38 -0.89 15.70
N PRO A 113 -6.52 -0.28 16.53
CA PRO A 113 -6.98 0.50 17.68
C PRO A 113 -7.59 1.86 17.27
N PHE A 114 -7.40 2.27 16.01
CA PHE A 114 -7.93 3.53 15.48
C PHE A 114 -9.32 3.31 14.86
N THR A 115 -10.31 4.07 15.32
CA THR A 115 -11.73 3.93 14.94
C THR A 115 -12.00 4.21 13.47
N LEU A 116 -11.22 5.09 12.83
CA LEU A 116 -11.30 5.38 11.39
C LEU A 116 -10.32 4.52 10.57
N GLY A 117 -9.58 3.61 11.21
CA GLY A 117 -8.66 2.70 10.53
C GLY A 117 -9.42 1.60 9.80
N LYS A 118 -8.77 0.99 8.80
CA LYS A 118 -9.30 -0.18 8.12
C LYS A 118 -8.77 -1.46 8.76
N GLU A 119 -9.67 -2.44 8.92
CA GLU A 119 -9.32 -3.81 9.27
C GLU A 119 -9.33 -4.70 8.02
N PHE A 120 -8.34 -5.58 7.93
CA PHE A 120 -8.15 -6.49 6.80
C PHE A 120 -8.37 -7.95 7.21
N LYS A 121 -8.85 -8.78 6.29
CA LYS A 121 -9.18 -10.19 6.50
C LYS A 121 -8.55 -11.05 5.42
N GLU A 122 -8.08 -12.22 5.79
CA GLU A 122 -7.61 -13.23 4.84
C GLU A 122 -8.75 -13.64 3.90
N GLY A 123 -8.39 -13.94 2.64
CA GLY A 123 -9.35 -14.33 1.61
C GLY A 123 -10.26 -13.21 1.11
N HIS A 124 -10.00 -11.95 1.48
CA HIS A 124 -10.76 -10.79 1.02
C HIS A 124 -9.89 -9.89 0.12
N SER A 125 -10.54 -9.25 -0.85
CA SER A 125 -9.92 -8.25 -1.72
C SER A 125 -10.35 -6.84 -1.33
N TYR A 126 -9.43 -5.89 -1.49
CA TYR A 126 -9.60 -4.49 -1.13
C TYR A 126 -9.18 -3.62 -2.32
N TYR A 127 -9.93 -2.56 -2.59
CA TYR A 127 -9.82 -1.83 -3.84
C TYR A 127 -9.48 -0.36 -3.60
N TYR A 128 -8.47 0.11 -4.31
CA TYR A 128 -8.05 1.50 -4.32
C TYR A 128 -8.33 2.09 -5.70
N ILE A 129 -8.88 3.29 -5.75
CA ILE A 129 -9.06 4.09 -6.97
C ILE A 129 -8.55 5.52 -6.75
#